data_AF-A0A4P1QUY6-F1
#
_entry.id   AF-A0A4P1QUY6-F1
#
_cell.length_a   1.000
_cell.length_b   1.000
_cell.length_c   1.000
_cell.angle_alpha   90.00
_cell.angle_beta   90.00
_cell.angle_gamma   90.00
#
_symmetry.space_group_name_H-M   'P 1'
#
loop_
_entity.id
_entity.type
_entity.pdbx_description
1 polymer ?
#
loop_
_entity_poly.entity_id
_entity_poly.type
_entity_poly.pdbx_seq_one_letter_code
_entity_poly.pdbx_strand_id
1 'polypeptide(L)'
;MWGLAEIMLNHLLRIKANIALDKIHQLQKAETAGPNQGLASCASKYNTILTIDIPKANAAFQKGDRKGAEDGANAAANEASTCETDFPRHLTVENTNMHGVAANAAAIIRNLHDRR
;
A
#
# COMPACT_ATOMS: atom_id res chain seq x y z
N MET A 1 -12.49 -15.31 -8.83
CA MET A 1 -11.37 -14.36 -8.64
C MET A 1 -11.80 -12.92 -8.36
N TRP A 2 -12.92 -12.40 -8.90
CA TRP A 2 -13.41 -11.04 -8.58
C TRP A 2 -13.55 -10.76 -7.06
N GLY A 3 -14.14 -11.69 -6.29
CA GLY A 3 -14.24 -11.54 -4.83
C GLY A 3 -12.90 -11.51 -4.08
N LEU A 4 -11.85 -12.19 -4.59
CA LEU A 4 -10.52 -12.12 -3.99
C LEU A 4 -9.88 -10.74 -4.22
N ALA A 5 -9.99 -10.21 -5.44
CA ALA A 5 -9.49 -8.87 -5.75
C ALA A 5 -10.15 -7.81 -4.87
N GLU A 6 -11.47 -7.93 -4.66
CA GLU A 6 -12.23 -7.04 -3.79
C GLU A 6 -11.77 -7.11 -2.34
N ILE A 7 -11.57 -8.31 -1.79
CA ILE A 7 -11.04 -8.49 -0.42
C ILE A 7 -9.65 -7.87 -0.29
N MET A 8 -8.79 -8.05 -1.29
CA MET A 8 -7.44 -7.50 -1.25
C MET A 8 -7.47 -5.97 -1.22
N LEU A 9 -8.15 -5.33 -2.17
CA LEU A 9 -8.18 -3.88 -2.30
C LEU A 9 -8.96 -3.20 -1.14
N ASN A 10 -10.11 -3.75 -0.74
CA ASN A 10 -10.96 -3.13 0.29
C ASN A 10 -10.48 -3.40 1.71
N HIS A 11 -9.79 -4.51 1.97
CA HIS A 11 -9.43 -4.90 3.33
C HIS A 11 -7.92 -5.08 3.54
N LEU A 12 -7.28 -6.01 2.82
CA LEU A 12 -5.90 -6.40 3.14
C LEU A 12 -4.91 -5.25 2.96
N LEU A 13 -5.02 -4.47 1.87
CA LEU A 13 -4.15 -3.32 1.64
C LEU A 13 -4.29 -2.29 2.77
N ARG A 14 -5.52 -1.98 3.19
CA ARG A 14 -5.78 -1.03 4.30
C ARG A 14 -5.21 -1.53 5.62
N ILE A 15 -5.41 -2.80 5.94
CA ILE A 15 -4.90 -3.41 7.18
C ILE A 15 -3.38 -3.30 7.23
N LYS A 16 -2.68 -3.70 6.16
CA LYS A 16 -1.22 -3.65 6.12
C LYS A 16 -0.68 -2.23 6.15
N ALA A 17 -1.32 -1.31 5.44
CA ALA A 17 -0.95 0.10 5.47
C ALA A 17 -1.13 0.73 6.86
N ASN A 18 -2.23 0.44 7.56
CA ASN A 18 -2.46 0.94 8.91
C ASN A 18 -1.47 0.36 9.92
N ILE A 19 -1.15 -0.93 9.86
CA ILE A 19 -0.13 -1.55 10.73
C ILE A 19 1.23 -0.84 10.56
N ALA A 20 1.63 -0.58 9.32
CA ALA A 20 2.86 0.14 9.05
C ALA A 20 2.82 1.58 9.55
N LEU A 21 1.71 2.29 9.32
CA LEU A 21 1.52 3.67 9.77
C LEU A 21 1.53 3.78 11.29
N ASP A 22 0.91 2.83 12.00
CA ASP A 22 0.96 2.76 13.46
C ASP A 22 2.40 2.57 13.96
N LYS A 23 3.18 1.71 13.30
CA LYS A 23 4.60 1.51 13.62
C LYS A 23 5.42 2.77 13.34
N ILE A 24 5.17 3.46 12.24
CA ILE A 24 5.78 4.76 11.93
C ILE A 24 5.49 5.77 13.03
N HIS A 25 4.24 5.89 13.47
CA HIS A 25 3.87 6.79 14.57
C HIS A 25 4.56 6.42 15.89
N GLN A 26 4.75 5.13 16.19
CA GLN A 26 5.51 4.70 17.36
C GLN A 26 6.98 5.13 17.27
N LEU A 27 7.61 4.95 16.10
CA LEU A 27 8.99 5.36 15.86
C LEU A 27 9.16 6.89 15.99
N GLN A 28 8.21 7.67 15.46
CA GLN A 28 8.23 9.13 15.56
C GLN A 28 8.12 9.61 17.01
N LYS A 29 7.35 8.91 17.84
CA LYS A 29 7.24 9.22 19.28
C LYS A 29 8.49 8.84 20.07
N ALA A 30 9.19 7.79 19.64
CA ALA A 30 10.42 7.32 20.27
C ALA A 30 11.66 8.12 19.84
N GLU A 31 11.52 8.98 18.83
CA GLU A 31 12.61 9.77 18.28
C GLU A 31 13.08 10.87 19.24
N THR A 32 14.28 10.70 19.79
CA THR A 32 14.88 11.65 20.74
C THR A 32 15.83 12.65 20.07
N ALA A 33 16.17 12.45 18.80
CA ALA A 33 17.20 13.21 18.07
C ALA A 33 16.64 14.35 17.19
N GLY A 34 15.33 14.62 17.28
CA GLY A 34 14.63 15.53 16.37
C GLY A 34 14.13 14.83 15.10
N PRO A 35 13.36 15.53 14.24
CA PRO A 35 12.59 14.90 13.17
C PRO A 35 13.45 14.22 12.11
N ASN A 36 13.25 12.91 11.90
CA ASN A 36 13.88 12.16 10.83
C ASN A 36 13.10 12.27 9.52
N GLN A 37 13.76 12.80 8.49
CA GLN A 37 13.17 13.03 7.17
C GLN A 37 12.75 11.74 6.46
N GLY A 38 13.51 10.64 6.61
CA GLY A 38 13.14 9.34 6.05
C GLY A 38 11.87 8.78 6.70
N LEU A 39 11.77 8.90 8.03
CA LEU A 39 10.58 8.48 8.77
C LEU A 39 9.36 9.35 8.45
N ALA A 40 9.54 10.66 8.27
CA ALA A 40 8.50 11.56 7.79
C ALA A 40 8.06 11.24 6.35
N SER A 41 9.01 10.89 5.47
CA SER A 41 8.72 10.41 4.11
C SER A 41 7.83 9.17 4.17
N CYS A 42 8.22 8.16 4.96
CA CYS A 42 7.42 6.96 5.19
C CYS A 42 5.98 7.27 5.63
N ALA A 43 5.80 8.18 6.60
CA ALA A 43 4.46 8.58 7.05
C ALA A 43 3.62 9.16 5.89
N SER A 44 4.22 10.04 5.09
CA SER A 44 3.56 10.62 3.91
C SER A 44 3.17 9.55 2.89
N LYS A 45 4.05 8.59 2.63
CA LYS A 45 3.84 7.50 1.66
C LYS A 45 2.70 6.58 2.08
N TYR A 46 2.68 6.16 3.35
CA TYR A 46 1.57 5.34 3.87
C TYR A 46 0.25 6.10 3.92
N ASN A 47 0.28 7.42 4.15
CA ASN A 47 -0.91 8.25 4.00
C ASN A 47 -1.38 8.33 2.53
N THR A 48 -0.48 8.46 1.56
CA THR A 48 -0.79 8.37 0.12
C THR A 48 -1.42 7.02 -0.23
N ILE A 49 -0.88 5.92 0.27
CA ILE A 49 -1.45 4.57 0.07
C ILE A 49 -2.93 4.54 0.51
N LEU A 50 -3.21 5.04 1.72
CA LEU A 50 -4.54 4.98 2.32
C LEU A 50 -5.55 5.93 1.68
N THR A 51 -5.11 7.11 1.26
CA THR A 51 -5.99 8.21 0.83
C THR A 51 -6.08 8.36 -0.69
N ILE A 52 -5.12 7.82 -1.44
CA ILE A 52 -5.02 7.96 -2.89
C ILE A 52 -5.00 6.58 -3.56
N ASP A 53 -4.00 5.75 -3.29
CA ASP A 53 -3.76 4.54 -4.10
C ASP A 53 -4.87 3.50 -3.94
N ILE A 54 -5.25 3.19 -2.70
CA ILE A 54 -6.34 2.27 -2.40
C ILE A 54 -7.67 2.80 -2.93
N PRO A 55 -8.09 4.05 -2.65
CA PRO A 55 -9.31 4.61 -3.23
C PRO A 55 -9.34 4.61 -4.75
N LYS A 56 -8.23 4.97 -5.41
CA LYS A 56 -8.11 4.95 -6.87
C LYS A 56 -8.26 3.53 -7.42
N ALA A 57 -7.56 2.56 -6.83
CA ALA A 57 -7.64 1.16 -7.26
C ALA A 57 -9.06 0.62 -7.12
N ASN A 58 -9.72 0.91 -6.00
CA ASN A 58 -11.12 0.53 -5.74
C ASN A 58 -12.09 1.16 -6.75
N ALA A 59 -11.99 2.47 -6.99
CA ALA A 59 -12.88 3.16 -7.89
C ALA A 59 -12.74 2.65 -9.34
N ALA A 60 -11.52 2.37 -9.77
CA ALA A 60 -11.26 1.77 -11.08
C ALA A 60 -11.84 0.34 -11.15
N PHE A 61 -11.61 -0.48 -10.12
CA PHE A 61 -12.12 -1.84 -10.03
C PHE A 61 -13.66 -1.90 -10.11
N GLN A 62 -14.35 -1.02 -9.38
CA GLN A 62 -15.81 -0.92 -9.39
C GLN A 62 -16.38 -0.50 -10.75
N LYS A 63 -15.63 0.27 -11.54
CA LYS A 63 -16.01 0.69 -12.89
C LYS A 63 -15.67 -0.33 -13.97
N GLY A 64 -15.04 -1.45 -13.60
CA GLY A 64 -14.49 -2.41 -14.56
C GLY A 64 -13.20 -1.94 -15.25
N ASP A 65 -12.60 -0.82 -14.82
CA ASP A 65 -11.29 -0.37 -15.28
C ASP A 65 -10.19 -1.16 -14.56
N ARG A 66 -9.82 -2.27 -15.18
CA ARG A 66 -8.82 -3.18 -14.63
C ARG A 66 -7.41 -2.61 -14.66
N LYS A 67 -7.09 -1.79 -15.68
CA LYS A 67 -5.76 -1.21 -15.78
C LYS A 67 -5.56 -0.14 -14.71
N GLY A 68 -6.55 0.73 -14.51
CA GLY A 68 -6.55 1.68 -13.40
C GLY A 68 -6.48 1.01 -12.02
N ALA A 69 -7.15 -0.14 -11.86
CA ALA A 69 -7.11 -0.90 -10.61
C ALA A 69 -5.74 -1.56 -10.36
N GLU A 70 -5.13 -2.14 -11.39
CA GLU A 70 -3.76 -2.67 -11.34
C GLU A 70 -2.76 -1.56 -11.02
N ASP A 71 -2.86 -0.41 -11.69
CA ASP A 71 -1.93 0.71 -11.52
C ASP A 71 -2.02 1.32 -10.11
N GLY A 72 -3.22 1.44 -9.55
CA GLY A 72 -3.39 1.88 -8.16
C GLY A 72 -2.77 0.91 -7.15
N ALA A 73 -2.91 -0.40 -7.37
CA ALA A 73 -2.27 -1.40 -6.51
C ALA A 73 -0.73 -1.38 -6.64
N ASN A 74 -0.19 -1.24 -7.86
CA ASN A 74 1.25 -1.11 -8.08
C ASN A 74 1.82 0.19 -7.48
N ALA A 75 1.08 1.29 -7.52
CA ALA A 75 1.47 2.54 -6.85
C ALA A 75 1.67 2.32 -5.35
N ALA A 76 0.73 1.62 -4.69
CA ALA A 76 0.87 1.30 -3.28
C ALA A 76 2.09 0.41 -2.98
N ALA A 77 2.40 -0.54 -3.87
CA ALA A 77 3.60 -1.38 -3.74
C ALA A 77 4.89 -0.55 -3.85
N ASN A 78 4.92 0.43 -4.77
CA ASN A 78 6.06 1.32 -4.98
C ASN A 78 6.26 2.28 -3.81
N GLU A 79 5.18 2.78 -3.21
CA GLU A 79 5.27 3.66 -2.03
C GLU A 79 5.88 2.91 -0.83
N ALA A 80 5.49 1.65 -0.61
CA ALA A 80 6.10 0.80 0.43
C ALA A 80 7.59 0.53 0.16
N SER A 81 7.98 0.24 -1.09
CA SER A 81 9.38 0.05 -1.47
C SER A 81 10.20 1.34 -1.33
N THR A 82 9.60 2.49 -1.63
CA THR A 82 10.29 3.77 -1.47
C THR A 82 10.48 4.11 0.01
N CYS A 83 9.51 3.82 0.88
CA CYS A 83 9.70 3.95 2.32
C CYS A 83 10.89 3.10 2.83
N GLU A 84 11.05 1.86 2.37
CA GLU A 84 12.21 1.04 2.75
C GLU A 84 13.54 1.63 2.27
N THR A 85 13.53 2.30 1.11
CA THR A 85 14.72 2.97 0.57
C THR A 85 15.07 4.23 1.36
N ASP A 86 14.05 5.03 1.70
CA ASP A 86 14.20 6.30 2.43
C ASP A 86 14.52 6.08 3.92
N PHE A 87 14.04 4.99 4.50
CA PHE A 87 14.20 4.66 5.92
C PHE A 87 14.43 3.16 6.15
N PRO A 88 15.62 2.65 5.81
CA PRO A 88 15.89 1.21 5.78
C PRO A 88 15.96 0.59 7.18
N ARG A 89 15.68 -0.72 7.27
CA ARG A 89 15.86 -1.61 8.45
C ARG A 89 14.90 -1.45 9.61
N HIS A 90 14.08 -0.40 9.66
CA HIS A 90 13.19 -0.14 10.81
C HIS A 90 11.74 -0.56 10.56
N LEU A 91 11.36 -0.69 9.28
CA LEU A 91 10.02 -1.02 8.81
C LEU A 91 10.05 -2.15 7.76
N THR A 92 11.15 -2.90 7.66
CA THR A 92 11.36 -3.89 6.58
C THR A 92 10.25 -4.93 6.50
N VAL A 93 9.74 -5.40 7.65
CA VAL A 93 8.66 -6.38 7.69
C VAL A 93 7.35 -5.75 7.20
N GLU A 94 7.03 -4.57 7.67
CA GLU A 94 5.83 -3.80 7.31
C GLU A 94 5.83 -3.44 5.82
N ASN A 95 6.94 -2.90 5.32
CA ASN A 95 7.16 -2.52 3.93
C ASN A 95 7.09 -3.73 3.00
N THR A 96 7.73 -4.84 3.37
CA THR A 96 7.66 -6.09 2.58
C THR A 96 6.24 -6.64 2.53
N ASN A 97 5.54 -6.64 3.66
CA ASN A 97 4.16 -7.12 3.73
C ASN A 97 3.20 -6.26 2.90
N MET A 98 3.34 -4.93 2.99
CA MET A 98 2.53 -4.00 2.22
C MET A 98 2.81 -4.15 0.71
N HIS A 99 4.08 -4.18 0.33
CA HIS A 99 4.51 -4.41 -1.05
C HIS A 99 3.95 -5.73 -1.60
N GLY A 100 4.15 -6.84 -0.88
CA GLY A 100 3.72 -8.16 -1.32
C GLY A 100 2.20 -8.25 -1.51
N VAL A 101 1.42 -7.72 -0.56
CA VAL A 101 -0.05 -7.71 -0.67
C VAL A 101 -0.51 -6.83 -1.85
N ALA A 102 0.11 -5.66 -2.04
CA ALA A 102 -0.22 -4.77 -3.14
C ALA A 102 0.13 -5.36 -4.51
N ALA A 103 1.33 -5.93 -4.66
CA ALA A 103 1.77 -6.60 -5.89
C ALA A 103 0.92 -7.83 -6.21
N ASN A 104 0.52 -8.61 -5.20
CA ASN A 104 -0.39 -9.73 -5.39
C ASN A 104 -1.78 -9.26 -5.83
N ALA A 105 -2.29 -8.15 -5.29
CA ALA A 105 -3.57 -7.57 -5.71
C ALA A 105 -3.50 -7.15 -7.18
N ALA A 106 -2.44 -6.43 -7.57
CA ALA A 106 -2.20 -6.04 -8.96
C ALA A 106 -2.16 -7.26 -9.90
N ALA A 107 -1.42 -8.31 -9.52
CA ALA A 107 -1.33 -9.54 -10.29
C ALA A 107 -2.69 -10.25 -10.42
N ILE A 108 -3.50 -10.29 -9.37
CA ILE A 108 -4.84 -10.89 -9.41
C ILE A 108 -5.75 -10.08 -10.34
N ILE A 109 -5.76 -8.75 -10.22
CA ILE A 109 -6.55 -7.85 -11.07
C ILE A 109 -6.18 -8.00 -12.55
N ARG A 110 -4.88 -8.10 -12.86
CA ARG A 110 -4.38 -8.37 -14.21
C ARG A 110 -4.88 -9.70 -14.78
N ASN A 111 -5.07 -10.71 -13.93
CA ASN A 111 -5.48 -12.06 -14.35
C ASN A 111 -6.98 -12.35 -14.18
N LEU A 112 -7.81 -11.38 -13.77
CA LEU A 112 -9.26 -11.56 -13.86
C LEU A 112 -9.65 -11.89 -15.31
N HIS A 113 -10.62 -12.75 -15.53
CA HIS A 113 -11.23 -12.89 -16.85
C HIS A 113 -12.53 -12.10 -16.82
N ASP A 114 -12.85 -11.41 -17.92
CA ASP A 114 -14.16 -10.78 -18.07
C ASP A 114 -15.21 -11.87 -17.94
N ARG A 115 -16.10 -11.73 -16.95
CA ARG A 115 -17.37 -12.47 -16.98
C ARG A 115 -18.27 -11.73 -17.97
N ARG A 116 -18.06 -11.96 -19.26
CA ARG A 116 -19.11 -11.75 -20.25
C ARG A 116 -20.09 -12.90 -20.16
#